data_AF-A0A9D2HPI0-F1
#
_entry.id   AF-A0A9D2HPI0-F1
#
_cell.length_a   1.000
_cell.length_b   1.000
_cell.length_c   1.000
_cell.angle_alpha   90.00
_cell.angle_beta   90.00
_cell.angle_gamma   90.00
#
_symmetry.space_group_name_H-M   'P 1'
#
loop_
_entity.id
_entity.type
_entity.pdbx_description
1 polymer ?
#
loop_
_entity_poly.entity_id
_entity_poly.type
_entity_poly.pdbx_seq_one_letter_code
_entity_poly.pdbx_strand_id
1 'polypeptide(L)'
;MPSLPFTKWSPSGNTTLLFPADAVAHARQAQVARAALMPHMLGGEQAGFCDMRARRLRMAGGEFCINAARAFGALLALEDARRAGQERDTDRAYACEVQVSGWQGTVGLRVRGGLPDWRVAADLHLPACPVRQEAEGVTLVRLPGIAHLLLDAAHAFPDDYLAASALLRRQFELADLPAAGVIWWRQIQNQLEMFPVVHVREAGTTCLENACGSGALALGLRLCPDGAQRRFTILQPGGEPLDVNIDRSEAPIRATVDGPVQLVSEGRVWLPEAMLRQD
;
A
#
# COMPACT_ATOMS: atom_id res chain seq x y z
N MET A 1 16.60 -27.62 7.35
CA MET A 1 16.14 -26.24 7.64
C MET A 1 14.84 -26.02 6.88
N PRO A 2 13.72 -25.73 7.57
CA PRO A 2 12.47 -25.43 6.90
C PRO A 2 12.62 -24.17 6.04
N SER A 3 12.02 -24.18 4.86
CA SER A 3 12.08 -23.08 3.89
C SER A 3 10.67 -22.61 3.57
N LEU A 4 10.47 -21.32 3.50
CA LEU A 4 9.18 -20.67 3.28
C LEU A 4 9.09 -20.17 1.83
N PRO A 5 8.11 -20.61 1.02
CA PRO A 5 7.88 -20.01 -0.29
C PRO A 5 7.46 -18.55 -0.18
N PHE A 6 7.92 -17.72 -1.11
CA PHE A 6 7.57 -16.29 -1.17
C PHE A 6 7.51 -15.80 -2.61
N THR A 7 6.80 -14.69 -2.80
CA THR A 7 6.91 -13.82 -3.97
C THR A 7 7.21 -12.39 -3.51
N LYS A 8 8.07 -11.69 -4.25
CA LYS A 8 8.45 -10.30 -4.00
C LYS A 8 7.97 -9.45 -5.16
N TRP A 9 7.22 -8.41 -4.84
CA TRP A 9 6.58 -7.53 -5.80
C TRP A 9 7.03 -6.09 -5.60
N SER A 10 6.97 -5.29 -6.66
CA SER A 10 7.19 -3.85 -6.63
C SER A 10 5.94 -3.13 -7.16
N PRO A 11 4.92 -2.89 -6.32
CA PRO A 11 3.82 -1.98 -6.64
C PRO A 11 4.29 -0.53 -6.56
N SER A 12 4.61 0.07 -7.71
CA SER A 12 5.06 1.46 -7.83
C SER A 12 6.30 1.77 -6.98
N GLY A 13 7.24 0.83 -6.88
CA GLY A 13 8.46 0.96 -6.07
C GLY A 13 8.34 0.57 -4.59
N ASN A 14 7.12 0.35 -4.05
CA ASN A 14 6.91 -0.03 -2.65
C ASN A 14 7.01 -1.56 -2.45
N THR A 15 8.24 -2.06 -2.29
CA THR A 15 8.50 -3.51 -2.36
C THR A 15 7.76 -4.32 -1.28
N THR A 16 7.00 -5.33 -1.73
CA THR A 16 6.10 -6.13 -0.88
C THR A 16 6.41 -7.62 -1.00
N LEU A 17 6.64 -8.29 0.13
CA LEU A 17 6.79 -9.74 0.23
C LEU A 17 5.42 -10.39 0.50
N LEU A 18 5.03 -11.39 -0.28
CA LEU A 18 3.82 -12.18 -0.07
C LEU A 18 4.18 -13.64 0.20
N PHE A 19 3.64 -14.17 1.29
CA PHE A 19 3.82 -15.55 1.76
C PHE A 19 2.48 -16.30 1.78
N PRO A 20 2.42 -17.63 1.63
CA PRO A 20 1.18 -18.38 1.86
C PRO A 20 0.73 -18.30 3.32
N ALA A 21 -0.57 -18.10 3.55
CA ALA A 21 -1.11 -17.90 4.89
C ALA A 21 -1.04 -19.14 5.79
N ASP A 22 -1.04 -20.34 5.21
CA ASP A 22 -0.96 -21.64 5.88
C ASP A 22 0.48 -22.12 6.14
N ALA A 23 1.48 -21.44 5.55
CA ALA A 23 2.88 -21.83 5.71
C ALA A 23 3.48 -21.45 7.07
N VAL A 24 2.85 -20.53 7.81
CA VAL A 24 3.31 -20.05 9.13
C VAL A 24 2.10 -19.83 10.03
N ALA A 25 2.15 -20.35 11.26
CA ALA A 25 1.12 -20.14 12.27
C ALA A 25 0.89 -18.64 12.51
N HIS A 26 -0.38 -18.24 12.67
CA HIS A 26 -0.79 -16.83 12.75
C HIS A 26 0.03 -16.01 13.74
N ALA A 27 0.25 -16.53 14.95
CA ALA A 27 0.99 -15.85 16.01
C ALA A 27 2.46 -15.57 15.68
N ARG A 28 3.03 -16.22 14.65
CA ARG A 28 4.44 -16.09 14.24
C ARG A 28 4.62 -15.26 12.98
N GLN A 29 3.54 -14.93 12.28
CA GLN A 29 3.58 -14.25 10.99
C GLN A 29 4.28 -12.89 11.05
N ALA A 30 3.97 -12.06 12.05
CA ALA A 30 4.64 -10.77 12.23
C ALA A 30 6.15 -10.91 12.45
N GLN A 31 6.57 -11.91 13.25
CA GLN A 31 8.00 -12.18 13.50
C GLN A 31 8.71 -12.65 12.23
N VAL A 32 8.10 -13.56 11.48
CA VAL A 32 8.64 -14.07 10.21
C VAL A 32 8.77 -12.96 9.17
N ALA A 33 7.74 -12.14 9.03
CA ALA A 33 7.75 -10.98 8.14
C ALA A 33 8.90 -10.02 8.48
N ARG A 34 9.04 -9.66 9.76
CA ARG A 34 10.14 -8.79 10.23
C ARG A 34 11.51 -9.36 9.90
N ALA A 35 11.70 -10.67 10.09
CA ALA A 35 12.96 -11.32 9.75
C ALA A 35 13.23 -11.31 8.23
N ALA A 36 12.21 -11.62 7.43
CA ALA A 36 12.34 -11.66 5.97
C ALA A 36 12.62 -10.29 5.35
N LEU A 37 12.05 -9.21 5.93
CA LEU A 37 12.24 -7.83 5.48
C LEU A 37 13.64 -7.27 5.74
N MET A 38 14.46 -7.94 6.56
CA MET A 38 15.84 -7.47 6.80
C MET A 38 16.64 -7.41 5.49
N PRO A 39 17.47 -6.38 5.27
CA PRO A 39 18.21 -6.22 4.01
C PRO A 39 19.13 -7.38 3.63
N HIS A 40 19.70 -8.07 4.63
CA HIS A 40 20.56 -9.24 4.41
C HIS A 40 19.77 -10.55 4.20
N MET A 41 18.44 -10.50 4.28
CA MET A 41 17.53 -11.61 3.98
C MET A 41 16.91 -11.40 2.60
N LEU A 42 15.62 -11.08 2.51
CA LEU A 42 14.97 -10.78 1.23
C LEU A 42 14.94 -9.28 0.93
N GLY A 43 14.97 -8.45 1.97
CA GLY A 43 14.77 -7.01 1.88
C GLY A 43 13.38 -6.63 1.37
N GLY A 44 12.86 -5.51 1.83
CA GLY A 44 11.63 -4.94 1.33
C GLY A 44 11.05 -3.91 2.28
N GLU A 45 9.89 -3.36 1.92
CA GLU A 45 9.18 -2.38 2.76
C GLU A 45 8.03 -3.03 3.53
N GLN A 46 7.31 -3.97 2.90
CA GLN A 46 6.09 -4.55 3.45
C GLN A 46 6.03 -6.07 3.30
N ALA A 47 5.23 -6.72 4.14
CA ALA A 47 5.02 -8.16 4.06
C ALA A 47 3.56 -8.53 4.38
N GLY A 48 3.03 -9.51 3.67
CA GLY A 48 1.67 -10.02 3.85
C GLY A 48 1.58 -11.53 3.63
N PHE A 49 0.48 -12.10 4.13
CA PHE A 49 0.16 -13.52 4.12
C PHE A 49 -1.14 -13.74 3.35
N CYS A 50 -1.06 -14.56 2.31
CA CYS A 50 -2.10 -14.74 1.29
C CYS A 50 -2.77 -16.10 1.44
N ASP A 51 -4.09 -16.09 1.60
CA ASP A 51 -4.94 -17.24 1.31
C ASP A 51 -5.50 -17.09 -0.10
N MET A 52 -4.93 -17.87 -1.03
CA MET A 52 -5.29 -17.83 -2.45
C MET A 52 -6.73 -18.30 -2.71
N ARG A 53 -7.24 -19.23 -1.89
CA ARG A 53 -8.59 -19.79 -2.06
C ARG A 53 -9.65 -18.84 -1.53
N ALA A 54 -9.43 -18.31 -0.34
CA ALA A 54 -10.32 -17.34 0.28
C ALA A 54 -10.14 -15.92 -0.27
N ARG A 55 -9.16 -15.70 -1.16
CA ARG A 55 -8.79 -14.38 -1.70
C ARG A 55 -8.57 -13.36 -0.59
N ARG A 56 -7.81 -13.77 0.42
CA ARG A 56 -7.58 -12.97 1.63
C ARG A 56 -6.10 -12.64 1.78
N LEU A 57 -5.81 -11.36 1.96
CA LEU A 57 -4.50 -10.84 2.30
C LEU A 57 -4.52 -10.35 3.75
N ARG A 58 -3.58 -10.82 4.57
CA ARG A 58 -3.32 -10.28 5.90
C ARG A 58 -1.93 -9.67 5.94
N MET A 59 -1.86 -8.37 6.18
CA MET A 59 -0.60 -7.68 6.39
C MET A 59 0.04 -8.12 7.70
N ALA A 60 1.37 -8.12 7.74
CA ALA A 60 2.12 -8.52 8.93
C ALA A 60 1.86 -7.65 10.16
N GLY A 61 1.54 -6.35 9.95
CA GLY A 61 1.15 -5.42 11.00
C GLY A 61 -0.37 -5.29 11.20
N GLY A 62 -1.17 -6.13 10.53
CA GLY A 62 -2.64 -6.11 10.63
C GLY A 62 -3.34 -4.93 9.94
N GLU A 63 -2.57 -4.00 9.37
CA GLU A 63 -3.06 -2.80 8.70
C GLU A 63 -3.67 -3.09 7.32
N PHE A 64 -4.34 -2.09 6.77
CA PHE A 64 -4.75 -2.09 5.37
C PHE A 64 -3.67 -1.45 4.50
N CYS A 65 -3.25 -2.18 3.46
CA CYS A 65 -2.34 -1.65 2.45
C CYS A 65 -2.86 -1.87 1.02
N ILE A 66 -3.04 -0.75 0.30
CA ILE A 66 -3.50 -0.73 -1.09
C ILE A 66 -2.44 -1.31 -2.04
N ASN A 67 -1.16 -0.99 -1.82
CA ASN A 67 -0.07 -1.49 -2.65
C ASN A 67 0.07 -3.01 -2.55
N ALA A 68 -0.02 -3.55 -1.34
CA ALA A 68 -0.01 -4.98 -1.12
C ALA A 68 -1.26 -5.67 -1.70
N ALA A 69 -2.44 -5.04 -1.63
CA ALA A 69 -3.64 -5.54 -2.30
C ALA A 69 -3.46 -5.61 -3.83
N ARG A 70 -2.82 -4.60 -4.43
CA ARG A 70 -2.48 -4.57 -5.86
C ARG A 70 -1.49 -5.67 -6.23
N ALA A 71 -0.43 -5.87 -5.43
CA ALA A 71 0.50 -6.98 -5.58
C ALA A 71 -0.20 -8.35 -5.47
N PHE A 72 -1.13 -8.49 -4.54
CA PHE A 72 -1.91 -9.72 -4.38
C PHE A 72 -2.85 -9.98 -5.58
N GLY A 73 -3.42 -8.93 -6.18
CA GLY A 73 -4.15 -9.04 -7.44
C GLY A 73 -3.29 -9.60 -8.58
N ALA A 74 -2.07 -9.07 -8.74
CA ALA A 74 -1.11 -9.58 -9.73
C ALA A 74 -0.75 -11.05 -9.45
N LEU A 75 -0.53 -11.43 -8.18
CA LEU A 75 -0.29 -12.82 -7.78
C LEU A 75 -1.47 -13.74 -8.14
N LEU A 76 -2.71 -13.32 -7.86
CA LEU A 76 -3.91 -14.09 -8.22
C LEU A 76 -4.03 -14.28 -9.73
N ALA A 77 -3.80 -13.23 -10.52
CA ALA A 77 -3.82 -13.28 -11.98
C ALA A 77 -2.72 -14.20 -12.53
N LEU A 78 -1.51 -14.12 -11.96
CA LEU A 78 -0.38 -14.98 -12.33
C LEU A 78 -0.69 -16.47 -12.07
N GLU A 79 -1.21 -16.81 -10.89
CA GLU A 79 -1.56 -18.20 -10.56
C GLU A 79 -2.70 -18.74 -11.43
N ASP A 80 -3.68 -17.90 -11.77
CA ASP A 80 -4.75 -18.23 -12.71
C ASP A 80 -4.20 -18.47 -14.13
N ALA A 81 -3.24 -17.65 -14.57
CA ALA A 81 -2.57 -17.81 -15.85
C ALA A 81 -1.68 -19.06 -15.91
N ARG A 82 -0.94 -19.38 -14.83
CA ARG A 82 -0.14 -20.61 -14.70
C ARG A 82 -1.00 -21.86 -14.83
N ARG A 83 -2.16 -21.90 -14.18
CA ARG A 83 -3.11 -23.03 -14.28
C ARG A 83 -3.65 -23.23 -15.70
N ALA A 84 -3.75 -22.14 -16.46
CA ALA A 84 -4.17 -22.18 -17.86
C ALA A 84 -3.02 -22.39 -18.86
N GLY A 85 -1.75 -22.43 -18.41
CA GLY A 85 -0.58 -22.47 -19.29
C GLY A 85 -0.37 -21.18 -20.10
N GLN A 86 -0.79 -20.04 -19.57
CA GLN A 86 -0.87 -18.74 -20.26
C GLN A 86 -0.14 -17.62 -19.51
N GLU A 87 0.86 -17.94 -18.69
CA GLU A 87 1.59 -16.96 -17.86
C GLU A 87 2.34 -15.86 -18.63
N ARG A 88 2.52 -16.03 -19.94
CA ARG A 88 3.14 -15.04 -20.85
C ARG A 88 2.12 -14.27 -21.70
N ASP A 89 0.83 -14.56 -21.56
CA ASP A 89 -0.22 -13.83 -22.25
C ASP A 89 -0.44 -12.46 -21.57
N THR A 90 -0.06 -11.39 -22.27
CA THR A 90 -0.14 -10.01 -21.77
C THR A 90 -1.49 -9.36 -22.03
N ASP A 91 -2.33 -9.95 -22.89
CA ASP A 91 -3.64 -9.40 -23.27
C ASP A 91 -4.75 -9.84 -22.32
N ARG A 92 -4.44 -10.76 -21.40
CA ARG A 92 -5.38 -11.25 -20.39
C ARG A 92 -5.74 -10.15 -19.40
N ALA A 93 -7.02 -9.78 -19.40
CA ALA A 93 -7.61 -9.02 -18.31
C ALA A 93 -8.06 -9.98 -17.20
N TYR A 94 -7.75 -9.64 -15.95
CA TYR A 94 -8.20 -10.38 -14.78
C TYR A 94 -8.90 -9.43 -13.80
N ALA A 95 -10.03 -9.83 -13.25
CA ALA A 95 -10.74 -9.06 -12.24
C ALA A 95 -11.14 -9.96 -11.08
N CYS A 96 -10.98 -9.46 -9.86
CA CYS A 96 -11.37 -10.19 -8.66
C CYS A 96 -11.72 -9.24 -7.52
N GLU A 97 -12.33 -9.79 -6.48
CA GLU A 97 -12.47 -9.12 -5.19
C GLU A 97 -11.62 -9.85 -4.16
N VAL A 98 -10.98 -9.07 -3.29
CA VAL A 98 -10.15 -9.61 -2.19
C VAL A 98 -10.56 -9.01 -0.86
N GLN A 99 -10.35 -9.77 0.21
CA GLN A 99 -10.41 -9.26 1.59
C GLN A 99 -9.00 -8.89 2.05
N VAL A 100 -8.83 -7.73 2.67
CA VAL A 100 -7.54 -7.27 3.19
C VAL A 100 -7.69 -6.89 4.65
N SER A 101 -6.72 -7.25 5.50
CA SER A 101 -6.68 -6.81 6.89
C SER A 101 -6.82 -5.28 7.00
N GLY A 102 -7.44 -4.80 8.08
CA GLY A 102 -7.67 -3.37 8.31
C GLY A 102 -8.74 -2.71 7.41
N TRP A 103 -9.30 -3.42 6.43
CA TRP A 103 -10.37 -2.91 5.57
C TRP A 103 -11.71 -3.60 5.84
N GLN A 104 -12.78 -2.83 5.94
CA GLN A 104 -14.14 -3.36 6.09
C GLN A 104 -14.73 -3.62 4.70
N GLY A 105 -14.99 -4.88 4.38
CA GLY A 105 -15.52 -5.30 3.08
C GLY A 105 -14.43 -5.83 2.14
N THR A 106 -14.69 -5.70 0.84
CA THR A 106 -13.78 -6.16 -0.23
C THR A 106 -13.12 -5.00 -0.95
N VAL A 107 -11.98 -5.29 -1.58
CA VAL A 107 -11.30 -4.41 -2.54
C VAL A 107 -11.46 -5.05 -3.92
N GLY A 108 -12.04 -4.31 -4.85
CA GLY A 108 -12.11 -4.72 -6.26
C GLY A 108 -10.76 -4.53 -6.92
N LEU A 109 -10.27 -5.53 -7.64
CA LEU A 109 -8.98 -5.49 -8.33
C LEU A 109 -9.18 -5.73 -9.82
N ARG A 110 -8.62 -4.84 -10.65
CA ARG A 110 -8.54 -5.01 -12.11
C ARG A 110 -7.07 -5.06 -12.54
N VAL A 111 -6.67 -6.20 -13.06
CA VAL A 111 -5.29 -6.55 -13.41
C VAL A 111 -5.16 -6.64 -14.92
N ARG A 112 -4.13 -6.01 -15.46
CA ARG A 112 -3.77 -6.00 -16.89
C ARG A 112 -2.27 -6.25 -17.02
N GLY A 113 -1.85 -6.86 -18.13
CA GLY A 113 -0.45 -7.25 -18.35
C GLY A 113 -0.15 -8.69 -17.94
N GLY A 114 1.13 -9.05 -17.94
CA GLY A 114 1.62 -10.41 -17.74
C GLY A 114 3.04 -10.39 -17.18
N LEU A 115 3.68 -11.55 -17.04
CA LEU A 115 5.04 -11.58 -16.48
C LEU A 115 6.05 -10.71 -17.27
N PRO A 116 6.90 -9.92 -16.60
CA PRO A 116 6.97 -9.66 -15.16
C PRO A 116 6.18 -8.41 -14.72
N ASP A 117 5.50 -7.72 -15.63
CA ASP A 117 4.96 -6.38 -15.46
C ASP A 117 3.44 -6.32 -15.62
N TRP A 118 2.76 -5.90 -14.55
CA TRP A 118 1.33 -5.67 -14.52
C TRP A 118 1.00 -4.21 -14.26
N ARG A 119 -0.24 -3.88 -14.58
CA ARG A 119 -0.91 -2.68 -14.09
C ARG A 119 -2.18 -3.08 -13.35
N VAL A 120 -2.25 -2.74 -12.07
CA VAL A 120 -3.33 -3.16 -11.17
C VAL A 120 -4.04 -1.96 -10.56
N ALA A 121 -5.34 -1.86 -10.84
CA ALA A 121 -6.24 -0.91 -10.22
C ALA A 121 -6.94 -1.54 -9.02
N ALA A 122 -6.91 -0.83 -7.88
CA ALA A 122 -7.68 -1.15 -6.69
C ALA A 122 -8.87 -0.18 -6.57
N ASP A 123 -10.08 -0.71 -6.68
CA ASP A 123 -11.34 0.00 -6.55
C ASP A 123 -11.87 -0.13 -5.11
N LEU A 124 -12.18 1.01 -4.50
CA LEU A 124 -12.51 1.17 -3.09
C LEU A 124 -13.81 1.96 -2.93
N HIS A 125 -14.66 1.50 -2.02
CA HIS A 125 -15.81 2.26 -1.53
C HIS A 125 -15.44 2.86 -0.17
N LEU A 126 -15.09 4.14 -0.17
CA LEU A 126 -14.69 4.84 1.04
C LEU A 126 -15.94 5.30 1.81
N PRO A 127 -15.96 5.17 3.15
CA PRO A 127 -16.94 5.87 3.96
C PRO A 127 -16.72 7.39 3.85
N ALA A 128 -17.54 8.18 4.54
CA ALA A 128 -17.25 9.60 4.69
C ALA A 128 -15.88 9.79 5.35
N CYS A 129 -14.92 10.36 4.61
CA CYS A 129 -13.55 10.62 5.06
C CYS A 129 -13.40 12.11 5.38
N PRO A 130 -13.31 12.51 6.66
CA PRO A 130 -13.13 13.91 7.03
C PRO A 130 -11.86 14.50 6.41
N VAL A 131 -12.01 15.67 5.77
CA VAL A 131 -10.93 16.52 5.27
C VAL A 131 -11.03 17.85 6.02
N ARG A 132 -10.01 18.20 6.80
CA ARG A 132 -9.99 19.42 7.63
C ARG A 132 -8.74 20.23 7.34
N GLN A 133 -8.91 21.53 7.18
CA GLN A 133 -7.77 22.45 7.13
C GLN A 133 -7.38 22.82 8.56
N GLU A 134 -6.19 22.44 8.98
CA GLU A 134 -5.70 22.66 10.35
C GLU A 134 -4.93 23.99 10.45
N ALA A 135 -4.26 24.39 9.37
CA ALA A 135 -3.56 25.67 9.25
C ALA A 135 -3.43 26.07 7.77
N GLU A 136 -2.83 27.23 7.50
CA GLU A 136 -2.41 27.59 6.14
C GLU A 136 -1.46 26.52 5.60
N GLY A 137 -1.77 25.97 4.43
CA GLY A 137 -0.99 24.91 3.79
C GLY A 137 -0.99 23.54 4.48
N VAL A 138 -1.74 23.36 5.58
CA VAL A 138 -1.82 22.09 6.32
C VAL A 138 -3.24 21.53 6.32
N THR A 139 -3.42 20.31 5.81
CA THR A 139 -4.70 19.61 5.78
C THR A 139 -4.59 18.24 6.46
N LEU A 140 -5.48 17.94 7.40
CA LEU A 140 -5.65 16.61 7.96
C LEU A 140 -6.78 15.85 7.23
N VAL A 141 -6.45 14.67 6.70
CA VAL A 141 -7.40 13.76 6.06
C VAL A 141 -7.46 12.46 6.85
N ARG A 142 -8.66 12.01 7.23
CA ARG A 142 -8.85 10.76 7.97
C ARG A 142 -9.44 9.70 7.06
N LEU A 143 -8.69 8.62 6.85
CA LEU A 143 -9.11 7.41 6.17
C LEU A 143 -9.39 6.31 7.20
N PRO A 144 -10.08 5.23 6.85
CA PRO A 144 -10.16 4.04 7.71
C PRO A 144 -8.77 3.54 8.09
N GLY A 145 -8.48 3.50 9.40
CA GLY A 145 -7.22 2.96 9.95
C GLY A 145 -6.00 3.89 9.93
N ILE A 146 -6.03 5.03 9.23
CA ILE A 146 -4.89 5.96 9.11
C ILE A 146 -5.35 7.41 8.96
N ALA A 147 -4.60 8.35 9.56
CA ALA A 147 -4.75 9.78 9.28
C ALA A 147 -3.52 10.32 8.54
N HIS A 148 -3.74 11.22 7.60
CA HIS A 148 -2.69 11.85 6.79
C HIS A 148 -2.69 13.36 6.98
N LEU A 149 -1.57 13.89 7.43
CA LEU A 149 -1.29 15.32 7.48
C LEU A 149 -0.59 15.72 6.17
N LEU A 150 -1.28 16.48 5.32
CA LEU A 150 -0.79 16.96 4.04
C LEU A 150 -0.23 18.38 4.20
N LEU A 151 1.01 18.58 3.77
CA LEU A 151 1.72 19.86 3.75
C LEU A 151 1.96 20.27 2.30
N ASP A 152 1.38 21.39 1.88
CA ASP A 152 1.53 21.90 0.51
C ASP A 152 2.84 22.69 0.31
N ALA A 153 2.95 23.33 -0.86
CA ALA A 153 4.13 24.09 -1.27
C ALA A 153 4.47 25.30 -0.38
N ALA A 154 3.61 25.70 0.56
CA ALA A 154 3.96 26.70 1.57
C ALA A 154 4.96 26.18 2.60
N HIS A 155 5.15 24.86 2.69
CA HIS A 155 6.08 24.23 3.62
C HIS A 155 7.32 23.73 2.90
N ALA A 156 8.50 24.07 3.45
CA ALA A 156 9.76 23.58 2.92
C ALA A 156 9.85 22.05 3.06
N PHE A 157 10.44 21.42 2.05
CA PHE A 157 10.82 20.01 2.12
C PHE A 157 12.01 19.88 3.08
N PRO A 158 11.91 19.04 4.12
CA PRO A 158 12.95 18.93 5.13
C PRO A 158 14.14 18.10 4.62
N ASP A 159 15.34 18.38 5.15
CA ASP A 159 16.51 17.52 4.96
C ASP A 159 16.33 16.17 5.69
N ASP A 160 15.68 16.19 6.86
CA ASP A 160 15.32 15.00 7.64
C ASP A 160 13.79 14.88 7.77
N TYR A 161 13.22 14.12 6.85
CA TYR A 161 11.79 13.79 6.81
C TYR A 161 11.30 13.05 8.05
N LEU A 162 12.12 12.18 8.65
CA LEU A 162 11.70 11.35 9.78
C LEU A 162 11.59 12.21 11.05
N ALA A 163 12.59 13.06 11.30
CA ALA A 163 12.57 13.99 12.42
C ALA A 163 11.43 15.02 12.28
N ALA A 164 11.25 15.60 11.10
CA ALA A 164 10.17 16.55 10.82
C ALA A 164 8.79 15.90 11.01
N SER A 165 8.58 14.69 10.47
CA SER A 165 7.33 13.93 10.66
C SER A 165 7.05 13.63 12.12
N ALA A 166 8.07 13.26 12.92
CA ALA A 166 7.89 13.01 14.35
C ALA A 166 7.44 14.26 15.12
N LEU A 167 7.97 15.43 14.78
CA LEU A 167 7.54 16.71 15.38
C LEU A 167 6.08 17.04 15.01
N LEU A 168 5.75 16.96 13.72
CA LEU A 168 4.41 17.26 13.22
C LEU A 168 3.37 16.29 13.80
N ARG A 169 3.67 14.99 13.88
CA ARG A 169 2.76 14.02 14.52
C ARG A 169 2.49 14.33 15.99
N ARG A 170 3.48 14.86 16.73
CA ARG A 170 3.25 15.32 18.12
C ARG A 170 2.42 16.59 18.16
N GLN A 171 2.75 17.57 17.32
CA GLN A 171 2.07 18.86 17.26
C GLN A 171 0.57 18.73 16.93
N PHE A 172 0.22 17.81 16.02
CA PHE A 172 -1.15 17.58 15.58
C PHE A 172 -1.82 16.36 16.26
N GLU A 173 -1.27 15.90 17.39
CA GLU A 173 -1.86 14.84 18.23
C GLU A 173 -2.14 13.52 17.47
N LEU A 174 -1.25 13.17 16.53
CA LEU A 174 -1.36 11.97 15.69
C LEU A 174 -0.57 10.77 16.24
N ALA A 175 0.19 10.96 17.33
CA ALA A 175 1.09 9.94 17.88
C ALA A 175 0.36 8.68 18.40
N ASP A 176 -0.87 8.85 18.91
CA ASP A 176 -1.68 7.75 19.47
C ASP A 176 -2.62 7.09 18.45
N LEU A 177 -2.50 7.44 17.16
CA LEU A 177 -3.25 6.78 16.12
C LEU A 177 -2.61 5.43 15.75
N PRO A 178 -3.40 4.44 15.27
CA PRO A 178 -2.86 3.18 14.79
C PRO A 178 -1.79 3.37 13.69
N ALA A 179 -2.05 4.31 12.78
CA ALA A 179 -1.09 4.78 11.81
C ALA A 179 -1.32 6.27 11.51
N ALA A 180 -0.24 6.97 11.18
CA ALA A 180 -0.26 8.37 10.77
C ALA A 180 0.76 8.62 9.66
N GLY A 181 0.33 9.25 8.57
CA GLY A 181 1.21 9.73 7.51
C GLY A 181 1.38 11.25 7.59
N VAL A 182 2.60 11.72 7.31
CA VAL A 182 2.92 13.12 7.10
C VAL A 182 3.46 13.23 5.68
N ILE A 183 2.81 14.03 4.85
CA ILE A 183 3.02 14.03 3.40
C ILE A 183 3.29 15.45 2.94
N TRP A 184 4.51 15.69 2.48
CA TRP A 184 4.84 16.91 1.75
C TRP A 184 4.48 16.71 0.29
N TRP A 185 3.80 17.67 -0.31
CA TRP A 185 3.41 17.58 -1.72
C TRP A 185 3.51 18.94 -2.41
N ARG A 186 3.68 18.88 -3.74
CA ARG A 186 3.76 20.07 -4.59
C ARG A 186 3.22 19.76 -5.98
N GLN A 187 2.96 20.81 -6.74
CA GLN A 187 2.67 20.72 -8.17
C GLN A 187 3.72 21.53 -8.94
N ILE A 188 4.51 20.86 -9.78
CA ILE A 188 5.50 21.49 -10.66
C ILE A 188 5.09 21.22 -12.10
N GLN A 189 4.89 22.27 -12.91
CA GLN A 189 4.59 22.12 -14.35
C GLN A 189 3.46 21.10 -14.65
N ASN A 190 2.41 21.11 -13.82
CA ASN A 190 1.26 20.18 -13.86
C ASN A 190 1.53 18.73 -13.41
N GLN A 191 2.72 18.39 -12.96
CA GLN A 191 3.02 17.14 -12.29
C GLN A 191 2.79 17.28 -10.78
N LEU A 192 1.95 16.42 -10.21
CA LEU A 192 1.82 16.28 -8.76
C LEU A 192 2.91 15.35 -8.23
N GLU A 193 3.56 15.77 -7.16
CA GLU A 193 4.60 15.00 -6.47
C GLU A 193 4.28 14.97 -4.98
N MET A 194 4.53 13.84 -4.32
CA MET A 194 4.39 13.71 -2.87
C MET A 194 5.51 12.87 -2.25
N PHE A 195 5.81 13.16 -0.98
CA PHE A 195 6.86 12.54 -0.17
C PHE A 195 6.23 12.04 1.14
N PRO A 196 5.73 10.79 1.16
CA PRO A 196 4.98 10.26 2.30
C PRO A 196 5.88 9.66 3.37
N VAL A 197 5.83 10.20 4.58
CA VAL A 197 6.40 9.56 5.77
C VAL A 197 5.29 8.90 6.56
N VAL A 198 5.29 7.57 6.66
CA VAL A 198 4.25 6.81 7.38
C VAL A 198 4.82 6.22 8.66
N HIS A 199 4.07 6.40 9.75
CA HIS A 199 4.31 5.76 11.03
C HIS A 199 3.20 4.74 11.32
N VAL A 200 3.58 3.49 11.62
CA VAL A 200 2.66 2.43 12.06
C VAL A 200 3.00 2.05 13.49
N ARG A 201 2.08 2.28 14.41
CA ARG A 201 2.32 2.15 15.85
C ARG A 201 2.61 0.70 16.26
N GLU A 202 1.78 -0.24 15.79
CA GLU A 202 1.91 -1.66 16.15
C GLU A 202 3.22 -2.28 15.65
N ALA A 203 3.67 -1.88 14.46
CA ALA A 203 4.96 -2.31 13.91
C ALA A 203 6.15 -1.57 14.56
N GLY A 204 5.92 -0.40 15.18
CA GLY A 204 6.95 0.47 15.72
C GLY A 204 7.87 1.05 14.65
N THR A 205 7.36 1.22 13.43
CA THR A 205 8.15 1.64 12.26
C THR A 205 7.76 3.05 11.80
N THR A 206 8.75 3.79 11.28
CA THR A 206 8.54 5.06 10.58
C THR A 206 9.41 5.04 9.33
N CYS A 207 8.83 5.26 8.16
CA CYS A 207 9.54 5.21 6.89
C CYS A 207 9.09 6.34 5.96
N LEU A 208 10.03 6.87 5.18
CA LEU A 208 9.72 7.56 3.94
C LEU A 208 9.40 6.47 2.91
N GLU A 209 8.12 6.32 2.55
CA GLU A 209 7.70 5.26 1.65
C GLU A 209 8.02 5.59 0.20
N ASN A 210 8.43 4.58 -0.57
CA ASN A 210 8.63 4.74 -2.01
C ASN A 210 7.32 4.99 -2.75
N ALA A 211 6.23 4.38 -2.28
CA ALA A 211 4.88 4.71 -2.70
C ALA A 211 3.88 4.42 -1.57
N CYS A 212 2.90 5.31 -1.43
CA CYS A 212 1.88 5.29 -0.40
C CYS A 212 0.49 5.46 -1.02
N GLY A 213 -0.22 4.34 -1.26
CA GLY A 213 -1.56 4.38 -1.85
C GLY A 213 -2.58 5.14 -0.99
N SER A 214 -2.49 5.01 0.34
CA SER A 214 -3.41 5.72 1.25
C SER A 214 -3.11 7.22 1.30
N GLY A 215 -1.84 7.61 1.22
CA GLY A 215 -1.43 9.01 1.10
C GLY A 215 -1.89 9.65 -0.22
N ALA A 216 -1.76 8.90 -1.32
CA ALA A 216 -2.23 9.34 -2.64
C ALA A 216 -3.76 9.52 -2.67
N LEU A 217 -4.52 8.63 -2.01
CA LEU A 217 -5.96 8.80 -1.80
C LEU A 217 -6.28 10.04 -0.97
N ALA A 218 -5.56 10.28 0.13
CA ALA A 218 -5.77 11.44 0.98
C ALA A 218 -5.53 12.75 0.20
N LEU A 219 -4.46 12.82 -0.59
CA LEU A 219 -4.19 13.95 -1.46
C LEU A 219 -5.28 14.13 -2.52
N GLY A 220 -5.71 13.03 -3.17
CA GLY A 220 -6.82 13.05 -4.11
C GLY A 220 -8.12 13.58 -3.50
N LEU A 221 -8.48 13.15 -2.28
CA LEU A 221 -9.65 13.64 -1.55
C LEU A 221 -9.56 15.13 -1.23
N ARG A 222 -8.37 15.62 -0.86
CA ARG A 222 -8.12 17.04 -0.61
C ARG A 222 -8.23 17.89 -1.89
N LEU A 223 -7.81 17.36 -3.03
CA LEU A 223 -7.82 18.09 -4.30
C LEU A 223 -9.14 17.95 -5.08
N CYS A 224 -9.95 16.95 -4.78
CA CYS A 224 -11.25 16.72 -5.41
C CYS A 224 -12.38 17.47 -4.67
N PRO A 225 -13.04 18.45 -5.31
CA PRO A 225 -14.20 19.12 -4.73
C PRO A 225 -15.36 18.16 -4.45
N ASP A 226 -16.25 18.53 -3.53
CA ASP A 226 -17.53 17.86 -3.34
C ASP A 226 -18.37 17.91 -4.62
N GLY A 227 -19.09 16.80 -4.92
CA GLY A 227 -19.93 16.69 -6.12
C GLY A 227 -19.16 16.51 -7.42
N ALA A 228 -17.83 16.34 -7.39
CA ALA A 228 -17.00 16.20 -8.58
C ALA A 228 -16.34 14.81 -8.67
N GLN A 229 -15.93 14.48 -9.90
CA GLN A 229 -14.99 13.40 -10.18
C GLN A 229 -13.69 13.98 -10.72
N ARG A 230 -12.55 13.56 -10.16
CA ARG A 230 -11.23 14.01 -10.59
C ARG A 230 -10.24 12.86 -10.66
N ARG A 231 -9.34 12.94 -11.63
CA ARG A 231 -8.19 12.04 -11.79
C ARG A 231 -6.90 12.82 -11.55
N PHE A 232 -5.98 12.17 -10.85
CA PHE A 232 -4.66 12.69 -10.51
C PHE A 232 -3.60 11.64 -10.85
N THR A 233 -2.47 12.07 -11.38
CA THR A 233 -1.28 11.24 -11.54
C THR A 233 -0.23 11.79 -10.58
N ILE A 234 0.14 10.99 -9.58
CA ILE A 234 0.93 11.44 -8.43
C ILE A 234 2.27 10.68 -8.42
N LEU A 235 3.36 11.41 -8.68
CA LEU A 235 4.72 10.90 -8.60
C LEU A 235 5.17 10.82 -7.14
N GLN A 236 5.93 9.78 -6.82
CA GLN A 236 6.38 9.43 -5.48
C GLN A 236 7.86 9.03 -5.48
N PRO A 237 8.52 8.88 -4.32
CA PRO A 237 9.97 8.64 -4.26
C PRO A 237 10.42 7.38 -5.03
N GLY A 238 9.55 6.38 -5.17
CA GLY A 238 9.79 5.14 -5.94
C GLY A 238 9.90 5.34 -7.46
N GLY A 239 9.63 6.54 -7.98
CA GLY A 239 9.82 6.89 -9.39
C GLY A 239 8.67 6.52 -10.32
N GLU A 240 7.77 5.63 -9.90
CA GLU A 240 6.57 5.25 -10.65
C GLU A 240 5.31 5.93 -10.08
N PRO A 241 4.52 6.64 -10.90
CA PRO A 241 3.35 7.36 -10.40
C PRO A 241 2.17 6.42 -10.07
N LEU A 242 1.33 6.87 -9.14
CA LEU A 242 -0.01 6.32 -8.94
C LEU A 242 -1.06 7.19 -9.63
N ASP A 243 -1.96 6.55 -10.35
CA ASP A 243 -3.15 7.17 -10.91
C ASP A 243 -4.32 7.00 -9.95
N VAL A 244 -4.78 8.12 -9.41
CA VAL A 244 -5.86 8.17 -8.43
C VAL A 244 -7.08 8.80 -9.06
N ASN A 245 -8.21 8.07 -9.06
CA ASN A 245 -9.52 8.61 -9.42
C ASN A 245 -10.37 8.72 -8.16
N ILE A 246 -10.88 9.92 -7.88
CA ILE A 246 -11.80 10.18 -6.79
C ILE A 246 -13.12 10.64 -7.40
N ASP A 247 -14.21 9.97 -7.02
CA ASP A 247 -15.57 10.29 -7.42
C ASP A 247 -16.40 10.59 -6.16
N ARG A 248 -16.71 11.87 -5.97
CA ARG A 248 -17.55 12.44 -4.88
C ARG A 248 -18.90 12.91 -5.41
N SER A 249 -19.33 12.45 -6.59
CA SER A 249 -20.65 12.78 -7.13
C SER A 249 -21.78 12.23 -6.28
N GLU A 250 -21.57 11.05 -5.67
CA GLU A 250 -22.53 10.33 -4.85
C GLU A 250 -21.83 9.67 -3.65
N ALA A 251 -22.59 9.32 -2.62
CA ALA A 251 -22.12 8.52 -1.49
C ALA A 251 -22.46 7.02 -1.69
N PRO A 252 -21.59 6.07 -1.28
CA PRO A 252 -20.24 6.28 -0.72
C PRO A 252 -19.24 6.79 -1.77
N ILE A 253 -18.15 7.43 -1.31
CA ILE A 253 -17.11 7.94 -2.22
C ILE A 253 -16.46 6.75 -2.92
N ARG A 254 -16.45 6.78 -4.27
CA ARG A 254 -15.75 5.77 -5.07
C ARG A 254 -14.34 6.26 -5.35
N ALA A 255 -13.35 5.42 -5.05
CA ALA A 255 -11.96 5.73 -5.32
C ALA A 255 -11.27 4.57 -6.04
N THR A 256 -10.38 4.91 -6.97
CA THR A 256 -9.51 3.94 -7.63
C THR A 256 -8.07 4.38 -7.46
N VAL A 257 -7.19 3.44 -7.07
CA VAL A 257 -5.73 3.61 -7.10
C VAL A 257 -5.16 2.62 -8.09
N ASP A 258 -4.60 3.11 -9.19
CA ASP A 258 -4.03 2.33 -10.28
C ASP A 258 -2.55 2.65 -10.48
N GLY A 259 -1.81 1.70 -11.04
CA GLY A 259 -0.39 1.89 -11.31
C GLY A 259 0.33 0.57 -11.63
N PRO A 260 1.64 0.64 -11.88
CA PRO A 260 2.47 -0.53 -12.16
C PRO A 260 2.65 -1.43 -10.93
N VAL A 261 2.79 -2.73 -11.19
CA VAL A 261 3.12 -3.79 -10.24
C VAL A 261 4.03 -4.79 -10.95
N GLN A 262 5.27 -4.92 -10.49
CA GLN A 262 6.23 -5.85 -11.07
C GLN A 262 6.50 -7.04 -10.15
N LEU A 263 6.62 -8.24 -10.70
CA LEU A 263 7.20 -9.39 -9.98
C LEU A 263 8.73 -9.25 -9.99
N VAL A 264 9.32 -9.01 -8.83
CA VAL A 264 10.77 -8.83 -8.66
C VAL A 264 11.49 -10.17 -8.56
N SER A 265 10.93 -11.08 -7.76
CA SER A 265 11.50 -12.42 -7.57
C SER A 265 10.47 -13.34 -6.92
N GLU A 266 10.59 -14.64 -7.15
CA GLU A 266 9.87 -15.67 -6.41
C GLU A 266 10.84 -16.79 -6.03
N GLY A 267 10.55 -17.50 -4.93
CA GLY A 267 11.43 -18.57 -4.49
C GLY A 267 11.12 -19.06 -3.10
N ARG A 268 12.16 -19.52 -2.41
CA ARG A 268 12.08 -20.02 -1.03
C ARG A 268 13.13 -19.32 -0.18
N VAL A 269 12.77 -18.96 1.04
CA VAL A 269 13.69 -18.37 2.04
C VAL A 269 13.89 -19.34 3.19
N TRP A 270 15.12 -19.48 3.65
CA TRP A 270 15.43 -20.25 4.85
C TRP A 270 15.46 -19.32 6.06
N LEU A 271 14.62 -19.63 7.05
CA LEU A 271 14.54 -18.88 8.30
C LEU A 271 14.95 -19.78 9.46
N PRO A 272 15.41 -19.21 10.60
CA PRO A 272 15.73 -19.98 11.80
C PRO A 272 14.55 -20.88 12.19
N GLU A 273 14.84 -22.14 12.49
CA GLU A 273 13.81 -23.18 12.69
C GLU A 273 12.82 -22.83 13.82
N ALA A 274 13.30 -22.16 14.86
CA ALA A 274 12.47 -21.66 15.96
C ALA A 274 11.34 -20.72 15.49
N MET A 275 11.47 -20.06 14.33
CA MET A 275 10.44 -19.16 13.79
C MET A 275 9.35 -19.88 13.00
N LEU A 276 9.60 -21.12 12.56
CA LEU A 276 8.72 -21.87 11.66
C LEU A 276 8.03 -23.08 12.32
N ARG A 277 8.34 -23.41 13.58
CA ARG A 277 7.66 -24.47 14.33
C ARG A 277 6.21 -24.08 14.65
N GLN A 278 5.31 -25.04 14.45
CA GLN A 278 3.93 -24.99 14.94
C GLN A 278 3.95 -25.65 16.32
N ASP A 279 4.18 -24.86 17.37
CA ASP A 279 3.88 -25.32 18.74
C ASP A 279 2.38 -25.15 19.01
#